data_AF-A0A0Q8RU04-F1
#
_entry.id   AF-A0A0Q8RU04-F1
#
_cell.length_a   1.000
_cell.length_b   1.000
_cell.length_c   1.000
_cell.angle_alpha   90.00
_cell.angle_beta   90.00
_cell.angle_gamma   90.00
#
_symmetry.space_group_name_H-M   'P 1'
#
loop_
_entity.id
_entity.type
_entity.pdbx_description
1 polymer ?
#
loop_
_entity_poly.entity_id
_entity_poly.type
_entity_poly.pdbx_seq_one_letter_code
_entity_poly.pdbx_strand_id
1 'polypeptide(L)'
;MAQAAARLNDPIGHSPTMSWLLGGLIAAAAIAVAAVAVVGTGGLAAAAIIGGAAAAGGGIGEVMSTMSWAPKEEVGNITTTGSPNVFTNSLRAIRAHLDTAKCDKHTDTEKVATGSGKVFINSWPAARVDDKTTCSATITKGSPNVNIGGETVQTDDMHAEDLVPTWVHVALFVVGAGAAVVLAGPVVAAGGLIGGILGGMGGGWVGGKIFGEGSDGQKWSMLGGGLLGGFLGAKGAGLWKPTSVSPKAAAPGDDVHPNADVGRNPFTRTGLPRNTDRLVLNQGQKPTCGQNSMAMIMDTLGKPVEVGALIDRVPPAGGGTTMPRMVSLFRTEDVKAMAWTGRNVNDVAKYTSKGVPIMAVIADNPKANPPGFLHYVVVDGVTTRNGVRVVAIRDPHGKQYFQPVSKFEQHFTGEVIVPRNVSVPRRK
;
A
#
# COMPACT_ATOMS: atom_id res chain seq x y z
N MET A 1 -35.73 -4.04 17.18
CA MET A 1 -35.88 -3.75 18.64
C MET A 1 -36.61 -2.41 18.76
N ALA A 2 -36.70 -1.82 19.96
CA ALA A 2 -37.23 -0.47 20.14
C ALA A 2 -36.22 0.40 20.89
N GLN A 3 -35.94 1.58 20.35
CA GLN A 3 -34.92 2.52 20.84
C GLN A 3 -35.59 3.83 21.26
N ALA A 4 -34.95 4.60 22.13
CA ALA A 4 -35.46 5.89 22.58
C ALA A 4 -35.72 6.82 21.39
N ALA A 5 -36.89 7.46 21.35
CA ALA A 5 -37.28 8.39 20.29
C ALA A 5 -36.35 9.62 20.26
N ALA A 6 -35.87 10.00 19.08
CA ALA A 6 -35.04 11.20 18.90
C ALA A 6 -35.90 12.47 18.81
N ARG A 7 -35.38 13.56 19.38
CA ARG A 7 -36.09 14.83 19.55
C ARG A 7 -35.21 16.00 19.14
N LEU A 8 -35.83 17.15 18.92
CA LEU A 8 -35.14 18.41 18.69
C LEU A 8 -34.11 18.70 19.79
N ASN A 9 -32.91 19.14 19.39
CA ASN A 9 -31.73 19.39 20.23
C ASN A 9 -31.10 18.16 20.90
N ASP A 10 -31.57 16.93 20.64
CA ASP A 10 -30.82 15.76 21.10
C ASP A 10 -29.45 15.71 20.37
N PRO A 11 -28.35 15.38 21.08
CA PRO A 11 -27.00 15.36 20.55
C PRO A 11 -26.75 14.27 19.50
N ILE A 12 -25.81 14.56 18.61
CA ILE A 12 -25.21 13.60 17.68
C ILE A 12 -23.73 13.41 18.00
N GLY A 13 -23.21 12.22 17.71
CA GLY A 13 -21.84 11.85 18.04
C GLY A 13 -21.18 10.89 17.05
N HIS A 14 -19.90 11.13 16.79
CA HIS A 14 -19.04 10.23 16.02
C HIS A 14 -18.36 9.21 16.94
N SER A 15 -17.81 8.14 16.36
CA SER A 15 -16.89 7.29 17.12
C SER A 15 -15.61 8.08 17.51
N PRO A 16 -15.11 7.99 18.75
CA PRO A 16 -13.89 8.68 19.18
C PRO A 16 -12.60 7.98 18.71
N THR A 17 -12.50 7.74 17.39
CA THR A 17 -11.55 6.80 16.80
C THR A 17 -10.09 7.14 17.10
N MET A 18 -9.72 8.43 17.03
CA MET A 18 -8.36 8.88 17.35
C MET A 18 -7.95 8.60 18.81
N SER A 19 -8.88 8.73 19.77
CA SER A 19 -8.60 8.48 21.19
C SER A 19 -8.36 7.00 21.47
N TRP A 20 -9.17 6.11 20.88
CA TRP A 20 -8.98 4.66 21.02
C TRP A 20 -7.77 4.15 20.22
N LEU A 21 -7.52 4.68 19.02
CA LEU A 21 -6.32 4.42 18.22
C LEU A 21 -5.06 4.75 19.03
N LEU A 22 -5.00 5.94 19.64
CA LEU A 22 -3.87 6.36 20.47
C LEU A 22 -3.74 5.49 21.73
N GLY A 23 -4.84 5.17 22.41
CA GLY A 23 -4.84 4.26 23.56
C GLY A 23 -4.33 2.87 23.20
N GLY A 24 -4.76 2.31 22.06
CA GLY A 24 -4.31 1.03 21.53
C GLY A 24 -2.82 1.03 21.16
N LEU A 25 -2.34 2.08 20.48
CA LEU A 25 -0.92 2.29 20.18
C LEU A 25 -0.07 2.26 21.45
N ILE A 26 -0.43 3.06 22.45
CA ILE A 26 0.33 3.21 23.70
C ILE A 26 0.32 1.90 24.50
N ALA A 27 -0.84 1.27 24.65
CA ALA A 27 -0.97 0.01 25.39
C ALA A 27 -0.12 -1.11 24.77
N ALA A 28 -0.20 -1.28 23.45
CA ALA A 28 0.57 -2.31 22.75
C ALA A 28 2.08 -2.02 22.75
N ALA A 29 2.49 -0.75 22.61
CA ALA A 29 3.89 -0.34 22.72
C ALA A 29 4.45 -0.61 24.14
N ALA A 30 3.69 -0.32 25.19
CA ALA A 30 4.11 -0.57 26.58
C ALA A 30 4.28 -2.08 26.87
N ILE A 31 3.34 -2.91 26.40
CA ILE A 31 3.44 -4.38 26.49
C ILE A 31 4.69 -4.89 25.74
N ALA A 32 4.96 -4.33 24.55
CA ALA A 32 6.13 -4.68 23.75
C ALA A 32 7.45 -4.27 24.41
N VAL A 33 7.54 -3.08 25.02
CA VAL A 33 8.73 -2.65 25.80
C VAL A 33 9.00 -3.61 26.96
N ALA A 34 7.96 -4.03 27.69
CA ALA A 34 8.11 -5.00 28.77
C ALA A 34 8.62 -6.37 28.25
N ALA A 35 8.06 -6.86 27.14
CA ALA A 35 8.51 -8.10 26.50
C ALA A 35 9.96 -8.02 26.00
N VAL A 36 10.35 -6.91 25.37
CA VAL A 36 11.74 -6.63 24.93
C VAL A 36 12.71 -6.66 26.11
N ALA A 37 12.35 -6.03 27.24
CA ALA A 37 13.17 -5.99 28.45
C ALA A 37 13.36 -7.38 29.08
N VAL A 38 12.34 -8.25 29.03
CA VAL A 38 12.42 -9.64 29.55
C VAL A 38 13.24 -10.56 28.62
N VAL A 39 13.07 -10.44 27.30
CA VAL A 39 13.73 -11.33 26.32
C VAL A 39 15.17 -10.87 26.01
N GLY A 40 15.54 -9.63 26.35
CA GLY A 40 16.89 -9.12 26.12
C GLY A 40 17.21 -8.85 24.65
N THR A 41 16.20 -8.59 23.82
CA THR A 41 16.39 -8.26 22.40
C THR A 41 17.08 -6.91 22.24
N GLY A 42 18.20 -6.86 21.53
CA GLY A 42 18.95 -5.62 21.30
C GLY A 42 18.57 -4.85 20.03
N GLY A 43 18.98 -3.59 19.97
CA GLY A 43 19.06 -2.77 18.75
C GLY A 43 17.79 -2.71 17.91
N LEU A 44 17.93 -2.94 16.60
CA LEU A 44 16.86 -2.78 15.61
C LEU A 44 15.68 -3.75 15.83
N ALA A 45 15.91 -4.93 16.40
CA ALA A 45 14.85 -5.90 16.69
C ALA A 45 13.91 -5.41 17.79
N ALA A 46 14.44 -4.79 18.85
CA ALA A 46 13.62 -4.17 19.91
C ALA A 46 12.71 -3.07 19.34
N ALA A 47 13.27 -2.17 18.53
CA ALA A 47 12.51 -1.10 17.89
C ALA A 47 11.41 -1.63 16.97
N ALA A 48 11.67 -2.73 16.24
CA ALA A 48 10.67 -3.38 15.40
C ALA A 48 9.58 -4.11 16.21
N ILE A 49 9.90 -4.76 17.34
CA ILE A 49 8.88 -5.36 18.22
C ILE A 49 7.93 -4.26 18.73
N ILE A 50 8.47 -3.14 19.19
CA ILE A 50 7.69 -2.00 19.69
C ILE A 50 6.85 -1.37 18.58
N GLY A 51 7.43 -1.10 17.41
CA GLY A 51 6.72 -0.51 16.27
C GLY A 51 5.63 -1.43 15.70
N GLY A 52 5.92 -2.72 15.55
CA GLY A 52 4.96 -3.71 15.06
C GLY A 52 3.79 -3.92 16.03
N ALA A 53 4.08 -3.99 17.34
CA ALA A 53 3.04 -4.06 18.36
C ALA A 53 2.20 -2.78 18.39
N ALA A 54 2.82 -1.59 18.32
CA ALA A 54 2.10 -0.33 18.23
C ALA A 54 1.14 -0.33 17.02
N ALA A 55 1.62 -0.65 15.82
CA ALA A 55 0.79 -0.71 14.62
C ALA A 55 -0.41 -1.68 14.76
N ALA A 56 -0.20 -2.85 15.36
CA ALA A 56 -1.29 -3.78 15.67
C ALA A 56 -2.27 -3.23 16.73
N GLY A 57 -1.75 -2.53 17.75
CA GLY A 57 -2.54 -1.83 18.77
C GLY A 57 -3.41 -0.73 18.20
N GLY A 58 -2.94 0.01 17.19
CA GLY A 58 -3.72 1.00 16.46
C GLY A 58 -4.98 0.40 15.83
N GLY A 59 -4.83 -0.73 15.11
CA GLY A 59 -5.97 -1.45 14.51
C GLY A 59 -6.96 -2.01 15.54
N ILE A 60 -6.49 -2.46 16.71
CA ILE A 60 -7.37 -2.83 17.83
C ILE A 60 -8.13 -1.61 18.35
N GLY A 61 -7.44 -0.47 18.52
CA GLY A 61 -8.06 0.79 18.94
C GLY A 61 -9.17 1.27 17.99
N GLU A 62 -8.90 1.27 16.69
CA GLU A 62 -9.90 1.60 15.66
C GLU A 62 -11.14 0.69 15.76
N VAL A 63 -10.93 -0.64 15.80
CA VAL A 63 -12.02 -1.63 15.94
C VAL A 63 -12.83 -1.38 17.21
N MET A 64 -12.18 -1.16 18.36
CA MET A 64 -12.84 -0.87 19.63
C MET A 64 -13.70 0.40 19.58
N SER A 65 -13.26 1.44 18.89
CA SER A 65 -14.03 2.69 18.76
C SER A 65 -15.34 2.54 17.98
N THR A 66 -15.40 1.58 17.05
CA THR A 66 -16.58 1.35 16.20
C THR A 66 -17.63 0.42 16.81
N MET A 67 -17.39 -0.13 18.01
CA MET A 67 -18.31 -1.03 18.69
C MET A 67 -19.59 -0.32 19.15
N SER A 68 -20.72 -1.03 19.24
CA SER A 68 -22.01 -0.42 19.63
C SER A 68 -22.04 0.06 21.07
N TRP A 69 -21.23 -0.53 21.95
CA TRP A 69 -21.06 -0.12 23.35
C TRP A 69 -20.04 1.02 23.53
N ALA A 70 -19.27 1.37 22.50
CA ALA A 70 -18.25 2.41 22.61
C ALA A 70 -18.90 3.79 22.77
N PRO A 71 -18.52 4.59 23.78
CA PRO A 71 -19.05 5.94 23.94
C PRO A 71 -18.80 6.78 22.69
N LYS A 72 -19.80 7.56 22.27
CA LYS A 72 -19.67 8.49 21.15
C LYS A 72 -19.15 9.83 21.63
N GLU A 73 -18.30 10.46 20.84
CA GLU A 73 -17.88 11.85 21.03
C GLU A 73 -19.02 12.74 20.52
N GLU A 74 -19.67 13.51 21.41
CA GLU A 74 -20.74 14.42 21.02
C GLU A 74 -20.13 15.62 20.27
N VAL A 75 -20.58 15.82 19.03
CA VAL A 75 -20.01 16.79 18.06
C VAL A 75 -21.05 17.77 17.53
N GLY A 76 -22.17 17.92 18.22
CA GLY A 76 -23.27 18.77 17.80
C GLY A 76 -24.63 18.18 18.15
N ASN A 77 -25.67 18.68 17.51
CA ASN A 77 -27.06 18.37 17.85
C ASN A 77 -28.00 18.49 16.65
N ILE A 78 -29.21 17.95 16.81
CA ILE A 78 -30.30 18.09 15.84
C ILE A 78 -30.82 19.53 15.89
N THR A 79 -30.70 20.27 14.77
CA THR A 79 -30.91 21.73 14.67
C THR A 79 -32.09 22.16 13.80
N THR A 80 -32.71 21.23 13.07
CA THR A 80 -33.93 21.46 12.28
C THR A 80 -35.13 21.98 13.11
N THR A 81 -36.23 22.35 12.47
CA THR A 81 -37.50 22.54 13.17
C THR A 81 -38.07 21.22 13.73
N GLY A 82 -37.85 20.07 13.09
CA GLY A 82 -38.53 18.82 13.48
C GLY A 82 -40.01 18.78 13.08
N SER A 83 -40.76 17.79 13.57
CA SER A 83 -42.21 17.69 13.28
C SER A 83 -43.00 18.95 13.71
N PRO A 84 -44.00 19.40 12.92
CA PRO A 84 -44.88 20.50 13.28
C PRO A 84 -45.93 20.14 14.33
N ASN A 85 -46.28 18.86 14.49
CA ASN A 85 -47.42 18.42 15.29
C ASN A 85 -47.21 17.14 16.12
N VAL A 86 -46.10 16.41 15.92
CA VAL A 86 -45.74 15.27 16.77
C VAL A 86 -44.63 15.67 17.73
N PHE A 87 -44.91 15.52 19.03
CA PHE A 87 -44.01 15.88 20.12
C PHE A 87 -43.70 14.67 20.97
N THR A 88 -42.51 14.66 21.55
CA THR A 88 -41.99 13.63 22.45
C THR A 88 -41.32 14.37 23.62
N ASN A 89 -41.88 14.23 24.82
CA ASN A 89 -41.51 15.04 26.00
C ASN A 89 -41.55 16.56 25.72
N SER A 90 -42.58 17.04 25.03
CA SER A 90 -42.75 18.46 24.62
C SER A 90 -41.69 19.01 23.65
N LEU A 91 -40.69 18.22 23.27
CA LEU A 91 -39.77 18.50 22.17
C LEU A 91 -40.34 17.93 20.87
N ARG A 92 -40.01 18.53 19.72
CA ARG A 92 -40.50 18.07 18.42
C ARG A 92 -39.81 16.76 18.04
N ALA A 93 -40.58 15.79 17.57
CA ALA A 93 -40.06 14.49 17.17
C ALA A 93 -39.37 14.57 15.79
N ILE A 94 -38.37 13.71 15.58
CA ILE A 94 -37.44 13.80 14.43
C ILE A 94 -37.72 12.71 13.38
N ARG A 95 -37.56 13.09 12.11
CA ARG A 95 -37.83 12.28 10.93
C ARG A 95 -36.57 12.12 10.07
N ALA A 96 -36.27 10.90 9.66
CA ALA A 96 -35.29 10.67 8.61
C ALA A 96 -35.67 11.41 7.31
N HIS A 97 -34.69 11.63 6.44
CA HIS A 97 -34.76 12.37 5.16
C HIS A 97 -35.03 13.87 5.22
N LEU A 98 -35.83 14.30 6.19
CA LEU A 98 -36.38 15.66 6.23
C LEU A 98 -35.75 16.52 7.33
N ASP A 99 -35.45 15.93 8.48
CA ASP A 99 -34.88 16.66 9.61
C ASP A 99 -33.34 16.56 9.61
N THR A 100 -32.68 17.62 10.11
CA THR A 100 -31.23 17.84 10.00
C THR A 100 -30.57 18.15 11.34
N ALA A 101 -29.27 17.89 11.40
CA ALA A 101 -28.37 18.17 12.51
C ALA A 101 -27.17 19.01 12.05
N LYS A 102 -26.59 19.77 12.97
CA LYS A 102 -25.31 20.43 12.78
C LYS A 102 -24.21 19.53 13.37
N CYS A 103 -23.21 19.19 12.57
CA CYS A 103 -22.00 18.52 13.05
C CYS A 103 -20.84 19.52 13.07
N ASP A 104 -20.22 19.76 14.22
CA ASP A 104 -19.10 20.69 14.39
C ASP A 104 -17.78 20.18 13.76
N LYS A 105 -17.72 18.91 13.31
CA LYS A 105 -16.61 18.36 12.51
C LYS A 105 -16.75 18.61 11.01
N HIS A 106 -17.90 19.13 10.54
CA HIS A 106 -18.18 19.40 9.13
C HIS A 106 -18.71 20.83 8.95
N THR A 107 -18.65 21.34 7.73
CA THR A 107 -19.15 22.68 7.39
C THR A 107 -20.64 22.69 7.05
N ASP A 108 -21.18 21.55 6.65
CA ASP A 108 -22.53 21.41 6.13
C ASP A 108 -23.55 20.99 7.21
N THR A 109 -24.83 21.18 6.89
CA THR A 109 -25.94 20.73 7.71
C THR A 109 -26.39 19.35 7.23
N GLU A 110 -26.23 18.36 8.09
CA GLU A 110 -26.38 16.94 7.78
C GLU A 110 -27.83 16.50 7.97
N LYS A 111 -28.39 15.71 7.05
CA LYS A 111 -29.71 15.12 7.24
C LYS A 111 -29.63 13.94 8.20
N VAL A 112 -30.73 13.64 8.89
CA VAL A 112 -30.92 12.33 9.52
C VAL A 112 -31.20 11.32 8.40
N ALA A 113 -30.28 10.38 8.18
CA ALA A 113 -30.26 9.46 7.04
C ALA A 113 -30.87 8.09 7.34
N THR A 114 -31.13 7.76 8.61
CA THR A 114 -31.81 6.49 8.98
C THR A 114 -32.95 6.71 9.97
N GLY A 115 -33.91 5.78 9.98
CA GLY A 115 -35.05 5.81 10.90
C GLY A 115 -35.78 4.46 10.97
N SER A 116 -36.92 4.43 11.65
CA SER A 116 -37.76 3.24 11.77
C SER A 116 -38.47 2.87 10.46
N GLY A 117 -38.32 1.62 10.02
CA GLY A 117 -39.08 1.04 8.91
C GLY A 117 -40.57 0.76 9.21
N LYS A 118 -41.04 0.95 10.45
CA LYS A 118 -42.43 0.64 10.87
C LYS A 118 -43.20 1.80 11.49
N VAL A 119 -42.51 2.84 11.96
CA VAL A 119 -43.13 4.00 12.61
C VAL A 119 -42.77 5.25 11.82
N PHE A 120 -43.81 5.95 11.37
CA PHE A 120 -43.68 7.11 10.50
C PHE A 120 -44.27 8.34 11.19
N ILE A 121 -43.56 9.47 11.12
CA ILE A 121 -43.97 10.77 11.63
C ILE A 121 -44.14 11.69 10.41
N ASN A 122 -45.37 12.16 10.17
CA ASN A 122 -45.71 12.91 8.96
C ASN A 122 -45.28 12.23 7.66
N SER A 123 -45.50 10.91 7.55
CA SER A 123 -45.12 10.04 6.42
C SER A 123 -43.62 9.80 6.22
N TRP A 124 -42.75 10.22 7.14
CA TRP A 124 -41.31 9.95 7.09
C TRP A 124 -40.88 9.01 8.23
N PRO A 125 -39.87 8.12 8.03
CA PRO A 125 -39.38 7.23 9.07
C PRO A 125 -38.99 7.98 10.36
N ALA A 126 -39.47 7.51 11.51
CA ALA A 126 -39.20 8.15 12.79
C ALA A 126 -37.77 7.84 13.27
N ALA A 127 -37.00 8.86 13.63
CA ALA A 127 -35.63 8.73 14.09
C ALA A 127 -35.54 8.40 15.59
N ARG A 128 -34.47 7.71 15.97
CA ARG A 128 -34.21 7.19 17.32
C ARG A 128 -32.76 7.41 17.73
N VAL A 129 -32.45 7.13 19.00
CA VAL A 129 -31.09 6.75 19.40
C VAL A 129 -30.62 5.58 18.55
N ASP A 130 -29.33 5.59 18.21
CA ASP A 130 -28.65 4.70 17.26
C ASP A 130 -28.96 4.92 15.76
N ASP A 131 -29.97 5.73 15.41
CA ASP A 131 -30.13 6.18 14.03
C ASP A 131 -29.07 7.25 13.67
N LYS A 132 -28.73 7.34 12.38
CA LYS A 132 -27.56 8.07 11.90
C LYS A 132 -27.91 9.24 10.97
N THR A 133 -26.97 10.16 10.85
CA THR A 133 -26.97 11.29 9.90
C THR A 133 -26.21 10.96 8.61
N THR A 134 -26.29 11.83 7.60
CA THR A 134 -25.58 11.69 6.31
C THR A 134 -24.05 11.65 6.44
N CYS A 135 -23.47 12.30 7.45
CA CYS A 135 -22.05 12.13 7.81
C CYS A 135 -21.74 10.88 8.65
N SER A 136 -22.70 9.99 8.86
CA SER A 136 -22.63 8.82 9.74
C SER A 136 -22.58 9.07 11.25
N ALA A 137 -22.61 10.32 11.74
CA ALA A 137 -22.77 10.60 13.16
C ALA A 137 -24.08 10.00 13.69
N THR A 138 -24.01 9.41 14.89
CA THR A 138 -25.10 8.65 15.53
C THR A 138 -25.84 9.54 16.55
N ILE A 139 -27.16 9.45 16.63
CA ILE A 139 -27.94 10.16 17.68
C ILE A 139 -27.67 9.48 19.03
N THR A 140 -27.09 10.22 19.99
CA THR A 140 -26.52 9.64 21.23
C THR A 140 -27.47 9.67 22.42
N LYS A 141 -28.49 10.53 22.40
CA LYS A 141 -29.52 10.64 23.45
C LYS A 141 -30.90 10.80 22.82
N GLY A 142 -31.94 10.53 23.62
CA GLY A 142 -33.32 10.57 23.19
C GLY A 142 -34.29 10.66 24.37
N SER A 143 -35.55 10.33 24.11
CA SER A 143 -36.57 10.27 25.15
C SER A 143 -36.24 9.26 26.27
N PRO A 144 -36.40 9.63 27.57
CA PRO A 144 -36.20 8.70 28.67
C PRO A 144 -37.33 7.67 28.82
N ASN A 145 -38.47 7.83 28.12
CA ASN A 145 -39.68 7.02 28.34
C ASN A 145 -40.55 6.78 27.10
N VAL A 146 -40.12 7.22 25.90
CA VAL A 146 -40.80 6.93 24.63
C VAL A 146 -39.83 6.16 23.73
N ASN A 147 -40.20 4.93 23.40
CA ASN A 147 -39.40 4.04 22.56
C ASN A 147 -40.14 3.76 21.24
N ILE A 148 -39.41 3.80 20.14
CA ILE A 148 -39.93 3.56 18.78
C ILE A 148 -39.32 2.26 18.26
N GLY A 149 -40.21 1.33 17.87
CA GLY A 149 -39.84 0.03 17.29
C GLY A 149 -39.64 0.08 15.77
N GLY A 150 -39.13 -1.02 15.22
CA GLY A 150 -38.92 -1.24 13.77
C GLY A 150 -37.49 -1.69 13.47
N GLU A 151 -37.27 -2.24 12.27
CA GLU A 151 -35.90 -2.29 11.73
C GLU A 151 -35.44 -0.87 11.33
N THR A 152 -34.13 -0.68 11.19
CA THR A 152 -33.58 0.58 10.68
C THR A 152 -33.61 0.56 9.16
N VAL A 153 -34.19 1.60 8.56
CA VAL A 153 -34.14 1.85 7.12
C VAL A 153 -33.30 3.08 6.84
N GLN A 154 -32.53 3.05 5.75
CA GLN A 154 -31.76 4.18 5.25
C GLN A 154 -32.58 4.93 4.20
N THR A 155 -32.68 6.26 4.34
CA THR A 155 -33.46 7.14 3.45
C THR A 155 -32.60 7.99 2.52
N ASP A 156 -31.34 8.20 2.87
CA ASP A 156 -30.40 9.06 2.16
C ASP A 156 -29.02 8.39 2.14
N ASP A 157 -28.20 8.71 1.13
CA ASP A 157 -26.84 8.20 1.06
C ASP A 157 -25.98 8.70 2.22
N MET A 158 -25.12 7.83 2.73
CA MET A 158 -24.29 8.09 3.89
C MET A 158 -22.82 8.08 3.51
N HIS A 159 -22.09 9.11 3.91
CA HIS A 159 -20.65 9.17 3.76
C HIS A 159 -19.97 8.39 4.89
N ALA A 160 -18.89 7.69 4.56
CA ALA A 160 -18.09 6.96 5.53
C ALA A 160 -17.39 7.93 6.49
N GLU A 161 -17.27 7.54 7.76
CA GLU A 161 -16.58 8.33 8.79
C GLU A 161 -15.05 8.35 8.53
N ASP A 162 -14.52 9.40 7.88
CA ASP A 162 -13.06 9.64 7.75
C ASP A 162 -12.50 10.28 9.04
N LEU A 163 -12.61 9.54 10.15
CA LEU A 163 -12.22 10.00 11.50
C LEU A 163 -10.71 9.86 11.78
N VAL A 164 -10.00 9.10 10.95
CA VAL A 164 -8.55 8.89 11.04
C VAL A 164 -7.95 9.28 9.70
N PRO A 165 -7.26 10.43 9.60
CA PRO A 165 -6.75 10.92 8.33
C PRO A 165 -5.88 9.88 7.63
N THR A 166 -6.05 9.71 6.30
CA THR A 166 -5.37 8.67 5.50
C THR A 166 -3.85 8.58 5.76
N TRP A 167 -3.17 9.70 6.02
CA TRP A 167 -1.73 9.71 6.32
C TRP A 167 -1.37 8.95 7.62
N VAL A 168 -2.27 8.92 8.61
CA VAL A 168 -2.10 8.17 9.87
C VAL A 168 -2.14 6.67 9.59
N HIS A 169 -3.13 6.20 8.85
CA HIS A 169 -3.20 4.79 8.43
C HIS A 169 -1.98 4.38 7.59
N VAL A 170 -1.51 5.24 6.67
CA VAL A 170 -0.27 4.99 5.90
C VAL A 170 0.96 4.93 6.81
N ALA A 171 1.08 5.81 7.81
CA ALA A 171 2.18 5.79 8.76
C ALA A 171 2.18 4.51 9.62
N LEU A 172 1.02 4.11 10.16
CA LEU A 172 0.85 2.87 10.92
C LEU A 172 1.17 1.64 10.07
N PHE A 173 0.71 1.61 8.81
CA PHE A 173 1.03 0.54 7.87
C PHE A 173 2.53 0.46 7.58
N VAL A 174 3.21 1.58 7.32
CA VAL A 174 4.66 1.61 7.06
C VAL A 174 5.45 1.15 8.28
N VAL A 175 5.06 1.58 9.49
CA VAL A 175 5.70 1.15 10.75
C VAL A 175 5.49 -0.36 10.97
N GLY A 176 4.26 -0.86 10.82
CA GLY A 176 3.93 -2.28 10.99
C GLY A 176 4.61 -3.19 9.95
N ALA A 177 4.58 -2.80 8.68
CA ALA A 177 5.23 -3.54 7.60
C ALA A 177 6.77 -3.49 7.72
N GLY A 178 7.34 -2.33 8.04
CA GLY A 178 8.78 -2.18 8.29
C GLY A 178 9.25 -3.04 9.47
N ALA A 179 8.49 -3.04 10.57
CA ALA A 179 8.71 -3.92 11.71
C ALA A 179 8.67 -5.40 11.32
N ALA A 180 7.64 -5.83 10.58
CA ALA A 180 7.52 -7.22 10.11
C ALA A 180 8.70 -7.64 9.21
N VAL A 181 9.17 -6.75 8.33
CA VAL A 181 10.35 -6.99 7.48
C VAL A 181 11.63 -7.12 8.31
N VAL A 182 11.82 -6.29 9.34
CA VAL A 182 12.97 -6.39 10.25
C VAL A 182 12.97 -7.70 11.05
N LEU A 183 11.80 -8.12 11.55
CA LEU A 183 11.70 -9.28 12.45
C LEU A 183 11.67 -10.63 11.72
N ALA A 184 11.03 -10.69 10.56
CA ALA A 184 10.75 -11.96 9.87
C ALA A 184 11.26 -12.01 8.41
N GLY A 185 11.79 -10.90 7.88
CA GLY A 185 12.20 -10.78 6.50
C GLY A 185 11.03 -10.52 5.53
N PRO A 186 11.32 -10.05 4.31
CA PRO A 186 10.31 -9.52 3.39
C PRO A 186 9.30 -10.57 2.89
N VAL A 187 9.72 -11.82 2.70
CA VAL A 187 8.84 -12.90 2.23
C VAL A 187 7.80 -13.27 3.28
N VAL A 188 8.22 -13.40 4.55
CA VAL A 188 7.31 -13.70 5.66
C VAL A 188 6.41 -12.51 5.98
N ALA A 189 6.94 -11.28 5.92
CA ALA A 189 6.16 -10.06 6.09
C ALA A 189 5.08 -9.90 5.00
N ALA A 190 5.43 -10.14 3.72
CA ALA A 190 4.46 -10.10 2.61
C ALA A 190 3.41 -11.22 2.72
N GLY A 191 3.82 -12.44 3.07
CA GLY A 191 2.91 -13.55 3.36
C GLY A 191 1.94 -13.22 4.50
N GLY A 192 2.44 -12.60 5.57
CA GLY A 192 1.63 -12.14 6.69
C GLY A 192 0.65 -11.01 6.32
N LEU A 193 1.06 -10.07 5.46
CA LEU A 193 0.15 -9.03 4.98
C LEU A 193 -0.96 -9.59 4.08
N ILE A 194 -0.61 -10.42 3.10
CA ILE A 194 -1.58 -11.05 2.19
C ILE A 194 -2.54 -11.94 2.98
N GLY A 195 -1.99 -12.78 3.86
CA GLY A 195 -2.78 -13.61 4.76
C GLY A 195 -3.69 -12.78 5.66
N GLY A 196 -3.24 -11.62 6.15
CA GLY A 196 -4.04 -10.73 6.99
C GLY A 196 -5.20 -10.07 6.25
N ILE A 197 -4.99 -9.63 5.00
CA ILE A 197 -6.06 -9.07 4.17
C ILE A 197 -7.11 -10.14 3.85
N LEU A 198 -6.68 -11.31 3.37
CA LEU A 198 -7.58 -12.42 3.02
C LEU A 198 -8.31 -12.97 4.25
N GLY A 199 -7.61 -13.12 5.37
CA GLY A 199 -8.17 -13.53 6.65
C GLY A 199 -9.18 -12.52 7.19
N GLY A 200 -8.92 -11.22 7.04
CA GLY A 200 -9.84 -10.16 7.43
C GLY A 200 -11.13 -10.19 6.59
N MET A 201 -11.01 -10.29 5.27
CA MET A 201 -12.16 -10.44 4.37
C MET A 201 -12.98 -11.70 4.67
N GLY A 202 -12.31 -12.85 4.83
CA GLY A 202 -12.97 -14.11 5.18
C GLY A 202 -13.65 -14.07 6.55
N GLY A 203 -12.98 -13.50 7.56
CA GLY A 203 -13.52 -13.30 8.90
C GLY A 203 -14.72 -12.34 8.90
N GLY A 204 -14.66 -11.24 8.14
CA GLY A 204 -15.78 -10.32 7.96
C GLY A 204 -16.98 -10.96 7.26
N TRP A 205 -16.75 -11.81 6.25
CA TRP A 205 -17.82 -12.54 5.56
C TRP A 205 -18.49 -13.59 6.46
N VAL A 206 -17.69 -14.44 7.14
CA VAL A 206 -18.21 -15.42 8.11
C VAL A 206 -18.94 -14.71 9.26
N GLY A 207 -18.33 -13.66 9.80
CA GLY A 207 -18.89 -12.89 10.91
C GLY A 207 -20.20 -12.21 10.57
N GLY A 208 -20.32 -11.62 9.37
CA GLY A 208 -21.57 -11.02 8.90
C GLY A 208 -22.70 -12.05 8.77
N LYS A 209 -22.37 -13.29 8.34
CA LYS A 209 -23.35 -14.38 8.23
C LYS A 209 -23.78 -14.97 9.57
N ILE A 210 -22.89 -15.00 10.58
CA ILE A 210 -23.17 -15.58 11.90
C ILE A 210 -23.80 -14.56 12.86
N PHE A 211 -23.28 -13.33 12.89
CA PHE A 211 -23.66 -12.30 13.87
C PHE A 211 -24.52 -11.17 13.28
N GLY A 212 -24.70 -11.15 11.96
CA GLY A 212 -25.38 -10.09 11.22
C GLY A 212 -24.42 -9.05 10.64
N GLU A 213 -24.76 -8.45 9.51
CA GLU A 213 -24.00 -7.37 8.89
C GLU A 213 -23.98 -6.12 9.78
N GLY A 214 -22.83 -5.47 9.88
CA GLY A 214 -22.60 -4.31 10.77
C GLY A 214 -22.45 -4.63 12.26
N SER A 215 -22.66 -5.89 12.66
CA SER A 215 -22.59 -6.31 14.07
C SER A 215 -21.18 -6.23 14.66
N ASP A 216 -21.10 -6.08 15.98
CA ASP A 216 -19.83 -6.14 16.70
C ASP A 216 -19.15 -7.51 16.55
N GLY A 217 -19.93 -8.60 16.46
CA GLY A 217 -19.42 -9.94 16.17
C GLY A 217 -18.75 -10.04 14.79
N GLN A 218 -19.28 -9.34 13.77
CA GLN A 218 -18.61 -9.24 12.47
C GLN A 218 -17.28 -8.49 12.56
N LYS A 219 -17.23 -7.36 13.28
CA LYS A 219 -16.00 -6.56 13.47
C LYS A 219 -14.90 -7.37 14.15
N TRP A 220 -15.24 -8.09 15.23
CA TRP A 220 -14.32 -9.01 15.89
C TRP A 220 -13.89 -10.18 15.00
N SER A 221 -14.80 -10.73 14.19
CA SER A 221 -14.47 -11.80 13.25
C SER A 221 -13.53 -11.32 12.14
N MET A 222 -13.69 -10.09 11.65
CA MET A 222 -12.77 -9.46 10.71
C MET A 222 -11.38 -9.25 11.32
N LEU A 223 -11.28 -8.70 12.54
CA LEU A 223 -10.00 -8.53 13.23
C LEU A 223 -9.31 -9.87 13.53
N GLY A 224 -10.04 -10.81 14.14
CA GLY A 224 -9.53 -12.15 14.48
C GLY A 224 -9.14 -12.96 13.25
N GLY A 225 -9.95 -12.87 12.18
CA GLY A 225 -9.64 -13.45 10.87
C GLY A 225 -8.37 -12.86 10.28
N GLY A 226 -8.17 -11.54 10.36
CA GLY A 226 -6.96 -10.87 9.89
C GLY A 226 -5.71 -11.27 10.69
N LEU A 227 -5.80 -11.35 12.02
CA LEU A 227 -4.70 -11.82 12.86
C LEU A 227 -4.34 -13.29 12.57
N LEU A 228 -5.34 -14.17 12.49
CA LEU A 228 -5.14 -15.59 12.18
C LEU A 228 -4.60 -15.80 10.77
N GLY A 229 -5.21 -15.14 9.78
CA GLY A 229 -4.78 -15.18 8.39
C GLY A 229 -3.37 -14.66 8.22
N GLY A 230 -3.00 -13.58 8.91
CA GLY A 230 -1.63 -13.06 8.89
C GLY A 230 -0.62 -14.02 9.52
N PHE A 231 -0.96 -14.65 10.64
CA PHE A 231 -0.13 -15.70 11.23
C PHE A 231 0.04 -16.92 10.30
N LEU A 232 -1.04 -17.39 9.67
CA LEU A 232 -1.02 -18.52 8.74
C LEU A 232 -0.28 -18.18 7.43
N GLY A 233 -0.45 -16.96 6.90
CA GLY A 233 0.24 -16.47 5.72
C GLY A 233 1.75 -16.29 5.96
N ALA A 234 2.13 -15.75 7.12
CA ALA A 234 3.51 -15.69 7.55
C ALA A 234 4.13 -17.10 7.70
N LYS A 235 3.41 -18.05 8.34
CA LYS A 235 3.85 -19.45 8.42
C LYS A 235 3.96 -20.11 7.06
N GLY A 236 2.99 -19.94 6.17
CA GLY A 236 3.01 -20.49 4.81
C GLY A 236 4.17 -19.97 4.00
N ALA A 237 4.44 -18.66 4.07
CA ALA A 237 5.61 -18.03 3.46
C ALA A 237 6.94 -18.49 4.08
N GLY A 238 6.99 -18.77 5.39
CA GLY A 238 8.15 -19.37 6.06
C GLY A 238 8.36 -20.86 5.75
N LEU A 239 7.29 -21.59 5.43
CA LEU A 239 7.33 -22.97 4.92
C LEU A 239 7.71 -23.05 3.44
N TRP A 240 7.58 -21.95 2.70
CA TRP A 240 8.02 -21.85 1.32
C TRP A 240 9.54 -21.89 1.27
N LYS A 241 10.09 -23.10 1.22
CA LYS A 241 11.48 -23.36 0.85
C LYS A 241 11.60 -23.20 -0.68
N PRO A 242 12.21 -22.12 -1.20
CA PRO A 242 12.91 -22.26 -2.47
C PRO A 242 13.94 -23.39 -2.31
N THR A 243 14.14 -24.20 -3.35
CA THR A 243 15.11 -25.31 -3.32
C THR A 243 16.45 -24.84 -2.78
N SER A 244 16.84 -25.35 -1.61
CA SER A 244 17.97 -24.81 -0.86
C SER A 244 19.30 -25.12 -1.55
N VAL A 245 19.92 -24.09 -2.11
CA VAL A 245 21.39 -24.00 -2.06
C VAL A 245 21.70 -23.44 -0.67
N SER A 246 22.20 -24.28 0.22
CA SER A 246 22.56 -23.87 1.58
C SER A 246 23.61 -22.77 1.54
N PRO A 247 23.44 -21.65 2.27
CA PRO A 247 24.49 -20.65 2.39
C PRO A 247 25.61 -21.21 3.26
N LYS A 248 26.75 -21.56 2.66
CA LYS A 248 28.00 -21.69 3.40
C LYS A 248 28.37 -20.30 3.91
N ALA A 249 28.62 -20.17 5.21
CA ALA A 249 28.86 -18.87 5.85
C ALA A 249 29.97 -18.09 5.12
N ALA A 250 29.65 -16.88 4.68
CA ALA A 250 30.63 -15.87 4.31
C ALA A 250 31.07 -15.12 5.58
N ALA A 251 32.35 -14.78 5.66
CA ALA A 251 32.95 -14.07 6.79
C ALA A 251 32.39 -12.63 6.93
N PRO A 252 32.49 -12.00 8.10
CA PRO A 252 32.12 -10.61 8.26
C PRO A 252 33.10 -9.70 7.50
N GLY A 253 32.56 -8.85 6.63
CA GLY A 253 33.30 -7.87 5.85
C GLY A 253 32.44 -7.30 4.74
N ASP A 254 32.07 -6.02 4.92
CA ASP A 254 31.72 -4.99 3.94
C ASP A 254 31.02 -5.38 2.62
N ASP A 255 29.83 -4.79 2.38
CA ASP A 255 29.41 -4.22 1.08
C ASP A 255 28.00 -3.60 1.21
N VAL A 256 27.94 -2.27 1.37
CA VAL A 256 26.68 -1.49 1.48
C VAL A 256 26.42 -0.74 0.18
N HIS A 257 25.21 -0.87 -0.39
CA HIS A 257 24.79 -0.13 -1.59
C HIS A 257 23.37 0.47 -1.47
N PRO A 258 23.24 1.82 -1.46
CA PRO A 258 22.02 2.62 -1.71
C PRO A 258 22.21 3.52 -2.97
N ASN A 259 21.27 4.32 -3.51
CA ASN A 259 19.81 4.49 -3.39
C ASN A 259 19.25 4.88 -4.79
N ALA A 260 17.94 4.72 -5.05
CA ALA A 260 17.30 5.06 -6.33
C ALA A 260 16.78 6.52 -6.42
N ASP A 261 17.68 7.50 -6.30
CA ASP A 261 17.35 8.92 -6.38
C ASP A 261 17.40 9.45 -7.83
N VAL A 262 16.22 9.80 -8.39
CA VAL A 262 16.06 10.27 -9.78
C VAL A 262 16.87 11.53 -10.08
N GLY A 263 17.17 12.35 -9.06
CA GLY A 263 17.95 13.59 -9.20
C GLY A 263 19.42 13.39 -9.61
N ARG A 264 19.97 12.17 -9.46
CA ARG A 264 21.39 11.86 -9.71
C ARG A 264 21.69 11.18 -11.04
N ASN A 265 20.68 10.86 -11.87
CA ASN A 265 20.91 10.18 -13.16
C ASN A 265 21.67 11.09 -14.16
N PRO A 266 22.92 10.73 -14.55
CA PRO A 266 23.84 11.62 -15.29
C PRO A 266 23.42 11.90 -16.74
N PHE A 267 22.54 11.09 -17.33
CA PHE A 267 22.16 11.21 -18.74
C PHE A 267 20.93 12.08 -18.98
N THR A 268 20.11 12.33 -17.95
CA THR A 268 18.86 13.09 -18.05
C THR A 268 19.00 14.53 -18.58
N ARG A 269 20.21 15.10 -18.54
CA ARG A 269 20.55 16.46 -19.02
C ARG A 269 21.35 16.49 -20.32
N THR A 270 21.79 15.35 -20.85
CA THR A 270 22.73 15.27 -22.00
C THR A 270 22.29 14.36 -23.15
N GLY A 271 21.21 13.59 -22.97
CA GLY A 271 20.63 12.77 -24.03
C GLY A 271 19.93 13.59 -25.12
N LEU A 272 20.21 13.28 -26.38
CA LEU A 272 19.48 13.82 -27.54
C LEU A 272 18.10 13.14 -27.66
N PRO A 273 17.05 13.85 -28.11
CA PRO A 273 15.71 13.28 -28.23
C PRO A 273 15.69 12.07 -29.17
N ARG A 274 14.92 11.05 -28.79
CA ARG A 274 14.70 9.82 -29.56
C ARG A 274 13.21 9.52 -29.60
N ASN A 275 12.72 9.02 -30.73
CA ASN A 275 11.39 8.44 -30.83
C ASN A 275 11.50 6.99 -31.35
N THR A 276 10.75 6.07 -30.75
CA THR A 276 10.61 4.66 -31.17
C THR A 276 9.30 4.11 -30.63
N ASP A 277 8.80 3.11 -31.33
CA ASP A 277 7.66 2.23 -31.07
C ASP A 277 7.93 1.17 -29.97
N ARG A 278 9.16 1.05 -29.46
CA ARG A 278 9.50 0.08 -28.40
C ARG A 278 8.99 0.56 -27.04
N LEU A 279 8.47 -0.35 -26.23
CA LEU A 279 7.91 -0.06 -24.90
C LEU A 279 8.91 0.71 -24.02
N VAL A 280 8.45 1.79 -23.38
CA VAL A 280 9.20 2.56 -22.36
C VAL A 280 8.41 2.53 -21.06
N LEU A 281 9.05 2.12 -19.98
CA LEU A 281 8.45 1.98 -18.65
C LEU A 281 9.00 3.01 -17.67
N ASN A 282 8.21 3.33 -16.65
CA ASN A 282 8.60 4.26 -15.58
C ASN A 282 8.52 3.57 -14.20
N GLN A 283 9.65 3.42 -13.54
CA GLN A 283 9.80 2.75 -12.24
C GLN A 283 9.36 3.61 -11.04
N GLY A 284 9.16 4.92 -11.25
CA GLY A 284 8.95 5.90 -10.17
C GLY A 284 10.18 6.03 -9.26
N GLN A 285 9.95 6.18 -7.96
CA GLN A 285 10.99 6.32 -6.92
C GLN A 285 11.45 4.97 -6.32
N LYS A 286 11.01 3.83 -6.90
CA LYS A 286 11.38 2.49 -6.40
C LYS A 286 12.69 2.01 -7.05
N PRO A 287 13.52 1.22 -6.34
CA PRO A 287 14.80 0.70 -6.86
C PRO A 287 14.62 -0.48 -7.84
N THR A 288 13.64 -0.38 -8.76
CA THR A 288 13.21 -1.45 -9.68
C THR A 288 13.70 -1.26 -11.12
N CYS A 289 14.80 -0.50 -11.30
CA CYS A 289 15.39 -0.21 -12.62
C CYS A 289 15.78 -1.47 -13.39
N GLY A 290 16.27 -2.51 -12.71
CA GLY A 290 16.62 -3.80 -13.32
C GLY A 290 15.41 -4.53 -13.90
N GLN A 291 14.33 -4.64 -13.13
CA GLN A 291 13.09 -5.34 -13.49
C GLN A 291 12.36 -4.61 -14.64
N ASN A 292 12.26 -3.28 -14.56
CA ASN A 292 11.70 -2.47 -15.65
C ASN A 292 12.55 -2.56 -16.94
N SER A 293 13.89 -2.57 -16.81
CA SER A 293 14.79 -2.76 -17.94
C SER A 293 14.63 -4.14 -18.58
N MET A 294 14.46 -5.18 -17.77
CA MET A 294 14.19 -6.52 -18.29
C MET A 294 12.83 -6.60 -18.99
N ALA A 295 11.74 -6.07 -18.40
CA ALA A 295 10.43 -6.05 -19.05
C ALA A 295 10.46 -5.33 -20.41
N MET A 296 11.16 -4.19 -20.49
CA MET A 296 11.39 -3.45 -21.74
C MET A 296 12.16 -4.26 -22.80
N ILE A 297 13.08 -5.14 -22.40
CA ILE A 297 13.80 -6.06 -23.29
C ILE A 297 12.89 -7.21 -23.73
N MET A 298 12.15 -7.79 -22.80
CA MET A 298 11.27 -8.94 -23.01
C MET A 298 10.10 -8.62 -23.98
N ASP A 299 9.50 -7.42 -23.88
CA ASP A 299 8.59 -6.87 -24.91
C ASP A 299 9.24 -6.84 -26.30
N THR A 300 10.49 -6.39 -26.40
CA THR A 300 11.21 -6.31 -27.68
C THR A 300 11.52 -7.70 -28.26
N LEU A 301 11.59 -8.73 -27.41
CA LEU A 301 11.72 -10.13 -27.82
C LEU A 301 10.37 -10.80 -28.15
N GLY A 302 9.24 -10.08 -28.06
CA GLY A 302 7.90 -10.63 -28.28
C GLY A 302 7.39 -11.54 -27.15
N LYS A 303 8.03 -11.49 -25.98
CA LYS A 303 7.61 -12.17 -24.74
C LYS A 303 7.26 -11.09 -23.70
N PRO A 304 6.14 -10.34 -23.81
CA PRO A 304 5.79 -9.32 -22.82
C PRO A 304 5.62 -9.95 -21.43
N VAL A 305 6.10 -9.27 -20.39
CA VAL A 305 6.08 -9.75 -18.99
C VAL A 305 5.68 -8.62 -18.05
N GLU A 306 4.87 -8.96 -17.05
CA GLU A 306 4.43 -8.01 -16.04
C GLU A 306 5.56 -7.62 -15.08
N VAL A 307 5.81 -6.32 -14.94
CA VAL A 307 6.88 -5.80 -14.07
C VAL A 307 6.67 -6.22 -12.61
N GLY A 308 5.42 -6.29 -12.15
CA GLY A 308 5.08 -6.78 -10.81
C GLY A 308 5.60 -8.20 -10.59
N ALA A 309 5.28 -9.12 -11.50
CA ALA A 309 5.74 -10.51 -11.43
C ALA A 309 7.28 -10.65 -11.48
N LEU A 310 7.98 -9.75 -12.18
CA LEU A 310 9.45 -9.69 -12.17
C LEU A 310 10.00 -9.20 -10.81
N ILE A 311 9.35 -8.21 -10.19
CA ILE A 311 9.69 -7.71 -8.85
C ILE A 311 9.42 -8.77 -7.78
N ASP A 312 8.33 -9.53 -7.90
CA ASP A 312 7.99 -10.59 -6.94
C ASP A 312 8.98 -11.77 -7.01
N ARG A 313 9.45 -12.11 -8.23
CA ARG A 313 10.44 -13.19 -8.46
C ARG A 313 11.85 -12.80 -7.99
N VAL A 314 12.27 -11.56 -8.21
CA VAL A 314 13.54 -11.02 -7.75
C VAL A 314 13.29 -9.63 -7.17
N PRO A 315 12.99 -9.52 -5.86
CA PRO A 315 12.77 -8.24 -5.22
C PRO A 315 14.09 -7.46 -5.12
N PRO A 316 14.08 -6.14 -5.41
CA PRO A 316 15.25 -5.30 -5.22
C PRO A 316 15.57 -5.15 -3.73
N ALA A 317 16.86 -5.11 -3.42
CA ALA A 317 17.36 -4.69 -2.12
C ALA A 317 17.40 -3.16 -2.01
N GLY A 318 17.90 -2.61 -0.89
CA GLY A 318 17.95 -1.16 -0.63
C GLY A 318 18.69 -0.30 -1.67
N GLY A 319 19.51 -0.91 -2.53
CA GLY A 319 20.18 -0.27 -3.68
C GLY A 319 19.80 -0.84 -5.05
N GLY A 320 18.76 -1.68 -5.15
CA GLY A 320 18.34 -2.31 -6.40
C GLY A 320 18.72 -3.79 -6.51
N THR A 321 19.07 -4.24 -7.72
CA THR A 321 19.22 -5.66 -8.05
C THR A 321 20.60 -5.95 -8.66
N THR A 322 21.24 -7.07 -8.32
CA THR A 322 22.58 -7.39 -8.83
C THR A 322 22.54 -8.09 -10.20
N MET A 323 23.62 -7.98 -10.99
CA MET A 323 23.69 -8.64 -12.30
C MET A 323 23.44 -10.16 -12.27
N PRO A 324 23.99 -10.94 -11.31
CA PRO A 324 23.69 -12.37 -11.21
C PRO A 324 22.20 -12.64 -10.96
N ARG A 325 21.54 -11.82 -10.13
CA ARG A 325 20.09 -11.92 -9.87
C ARG A 325 19.26 -11.61 -11.11
N MET A 326 19.63 -10.57 -11.86
CA MET A 326 19.00 -10.26 -13.15
C MET A 326 19.22 -11.36 -14.19
N VAL A 327 20.40 -11.99 -14.24
CA VAL A 327 20.66 -13.16 -15.11
C VAL A 327 19.80 -14.36 -14.71
N SER A 328 19.58 -14.62 -13.43
CA SER A 328 18.63 -15.66 -13.01
C SER A 328 17.18 -15.31 -13.37
N LEU A 329 16.79 -14.03 -13.30
CA LEU A 329 15.46 -13.57 -13.69
C LEU A 329 15.19 -13.76 -15.19
N PHE A 330 16.14 -13.43 -16.07
CA PHE A 330 15.99 -13.76 -17.50
C PHE A 330 15.73 -15.27 -17.73
N ARG A 331 16.37 -16.15 -16.95
CA ARG A 331 16.16 -17.59 -17.06
C ARG A 331 14.77 -18.03 -16.61
N THR A 332 14.07 -17.30 -15.73
CA THR A 332 12.68 -17.65 -15.35
C THR A 332 11.68 -17.40 -16.47
N GLU A 333 12.01 -16.56 -17.45
CA GLU A 333 11.17 -16.31 -18.63
C GLU A 333 11.64 -17.10 -19.89
N ASP A 334 12.44 -18.15 -19.67
CA ASP A 334 13.06 -18.94 -20.74
C ASP A 334 13.87 -18.03 -21.71
N VAL A 335 14.70 -17.16 -21.15
CA VAL A 335 15.71 -16.38 -21.89
C VAL A 335 17.07 -16.62 -21.26
N LYS A 336 17.98 -17.24 -22.00
CA LYS A 336 19.37 -17.40 -21.54
C LYS A 336 20.04 -16.03 -21.54
N ALA A 337 20.49 -15.54 -20.40
CA ALA A 337 21.29 -14.31 -20.31
C ALA A 337 22.69 -14.59 -19.77
N MET A 338 23.64 -13.74 -20.13
CA MET A 338 25.00 -13.72 -19.57
C MET A 338 25.36 -12.31 -19.11
N ALA A 339 25.77 -12.19 -17.85
CA ALA A 339 26.40 -10.99 -17.33
C ALA A 339 27.87 -10.96 -17.74
N TRP A 340 28.39 -9.77 -18.04
CA TRP A 340 29.80 -9.52 -18.34
C TRP A 340 30.23 -8.21 -17.69
N THR A 341 31.44 -8.19 -17.14
CA THR A 341 32.14 -7.00 -16.67
C THR A 341 33.24 -6.59 -17.67
N GLY A 342 33.82 -5.39 -17.50
CA GLY A 342 34.96 -4.94 -18.32
C GLY A 342 34.66 -4.75 -19.81
N ARG A 343 33.41 -4.49 -20.19
CA ARG A 343 33.00 -4.25 -21.58
C ARG A 343 33.12 -2.78 -21.95
N ASN A 344 33.32 -2.53 -23.25
CA ASN A 344 33.33 -1.19 -23.85
C ASN A 344 32.17 -1.03 -24.84
N VAL A 345 31.97 0.18 -25.38
CA VAL A 345 30.87 0.46 -26.30
C VAL A 345 30.97 -0.29 -27.64
N ASN A 346 32.16 -0.73 -28.05
CA ASN A 346 32.30 -1.59 -29.24
C ASN A 346 31.77 -3.00 -28.98
N ASP A 347 31.88 -3.52 -27.76
CA ASP A 347 31.26 -4.80 -27.39
C ASP A 347 29.74 -4.67 -27.27
N VAL A 348 29.25 -3.56 -26.68
CA VAL A 348 27.81 -3.21 -26.66
C VAL A 348 27.24 -3.15 -28.09
N ALA A 349 27.96 -2.53 -29.03
CA ALA A 349 27.59 -2.48 -30.44
C ALA A 349 27.54 -3.87 -31.09
N LYS A 350 28.50 -4.76 -30.79
CA LYS A 350 28.49 -6.16 -31.27
C LYS A 350 27.29 -6.93 -30.72
N TYR A 351 26.99 -6.80 -29.42
CA TYR A 351 25.88 -7.53 -28.78
C TYR A 351 24.52 -7.07 -29.30
N THR A 352 24.35 -5.77 -29.55
CA THR A 352 23.10 -5.19 -30.07
C THR A 352 22.96 -5.22 -31.60
N SER A 353 24.00 -5.65 -32.33
CA SER A 353 24.05 -5.67 -33.81
C SER A 353 22.89 -6.41 -34.49
N LYS A 354 22.29 -7.41 -33.82
CA LYS A 354 21.13 -8.17 -34.31
C LYS A 354 19.78 -7.56 -33.92
N GLY A 355 19.75 -6.31 -33.46
CA GLY A 355 18.55 -5.60 -32.99
C GLY A 355 18.06 -6.01 -31.59
N VAL A 356 18.68 -7.04 -30.99
CA VAL A 356 18.43 -7.53 -29.63
C VAL A 356 18.96 -6.51 -28.61
N PRO A 357 18.10 -5.91 -27.76
CA PRO A 357 18.55 -4.99 -26.74
C PRO A 357 19.26 -5.71 -25.58
N ILE A 358 20.15 -5.00 -24.90
CA ILE A 358 20.88 -5.48 -23.71
C ILE A 358 20.65 -4.56 -22.52
N MET A 359 20.88 -5.04 -21.30
CA MET A 359 20.98 -4.14 -20.13
C MET A 359 22.44 -3.69 -19.97
N ALA A 360 22.63 -2.41 -19.64
CA ALA A 360 23.91 -1.86 -19.23
C ALA A 360 23.75 -1.20 -17.86
N VAL A 361 24.77 -1.29 -17.01
CA VAL A 361 24.83 -0.59 -15.73
C VAL A 361 25.59 0.73 -15.91
N ILE A 362 25.05 1.79 -15.33
CA ILE A 362 25.64 3.13 -15.33
C ILE A 362 25.75 3.65 -13.91
N ALA A 363 26.73 4.52 -13.66
CA ALA A 363 26.99 5.14 -12.37
C ALA A 363 27.25 6.64 -12.49
N ASP A 364 27.07 7.37 -11.39
CA ASP A 364 27.50 8.77 -11.29
C ASP A 364 29.03 8.89 -11.45
N ASN A 365 29.77 8.05 -10.72
CA ASN A 365 31.21 7.90 -10.83
C ASN A 365 31.59 6.40 -10.84
N PRO A 366 31.80 5.78 -12.03
CA PRO A 366 32.18 4.38 -12.15
C PRO A 366 33.51 3.97 -11.49
N LYS A 367 34.31 4.94 -11.01
CA LYS A 367 35.60 4.69 -10.33
C LYS A 367 35.52 4.79 -8.81
N ALA A 368 34.37 5.18 -8.25
CA ALA A 368 34.15 5.19 -6.81
C ALA A 368 33.72 3.79 -6.32
N ASN A 369 34.12 3.42 -5.10
CA ASN A 369 33.68 2.18 -4.47
C ASN A 369 33.30 2.41 -2.99
N PRO A 370 32.02 2.24 -2.60
CA PRO A 370 30.86 2.07 -3.49
C PRO A 370 30.56 3.35 -4.29
N PRO A 371 30.07 3.26 -5.53
CA PRO A 371 29.58 4.42 -6.27
C PRO A 371 28.30 5.00 -5.66
N GLY A 372 28.08 6.32 -5.80
CA GLY A 372 27.01 7.07 -5.13
C GLY A 372 25.64 6.98 -5.80
N PHE A 373 25.60 6.47 -7.04
CA PHE A 373 24.40 6.15 -7.82
C PHE A 373 24.73 4.99 -8.77
N LEU A 374 23.83 4.00 -8.85
CA LEU A 374 23.89 2.89 -9.81
C LEU A 374 22.51 2.70 -10.45
N HIS A 375 22.47 2.48 -11.76
CA HIS A 375 21.22 2.37 -12.51
C HIS A 375 21.35 1.41 -13.69
N TYR A 376 20.28 0.65 -13.96
CA TYR A 376 20.18 -0.13 -15.19
C TYR A 376 19.48 0.68 -16.27
N VAL A 377 20.05 0.67 -17.47
CA VAL A 377 19.42 1.21 -18.67
C VAL A 377 19.38 0.14 -19.77
N VAL A 378 18.38 0.21 -20.64
CA VAL A 378 18.27 -0.67 -21.81
C VAL A 378 18.96 -0.01 -22.99
N VAL A 379 19.92 -0.70 -23.58
CA VAL A 379 20.60 -0.27 -24.81
C VAL A 379 20.02 -1.07 -25.99
N ASP A 380 19.34 -0.36 -26.89
CA ASP A 380 18.74 -0.94 -28.10
C ASP A 380 19.76 -1.12 -29.24
N GLY A 381 20.85 -0.35 -29.23
CA GLY A 381 21.84 -0.31 -30.31
C GLY A 381 22.87 0.80 -30.15
N VAL A 382 23.97 0.68 -30.89
CA VAL A 382 24.93 1.78 -31.12
C VAL A 382 24.87 2.14 -32.60
N THR A 383 24.70 3.43 -32.91
CA THR A 383 24.50 3.93 -34.27
C THR A 383 25.21 5.27 -34.48
N THR A 384 25.16 5.82 -35.68
CA THR A 384 25.71 7.14 -36.01
C THR A 384 24.57 8.06 -36.44
N ARG A 385 24.46 9.24 -35.83
CA ARG A 385 23.50 10.29 -36.16
C ARG A 385 24.26 11.58 -36.40
N ASN A 386 24.09 12.18 -37.59
CA ASN A 386 24.75 13.43 -37.99
C ASN A 386 26.28 13.43 -37.74
N GLY A 387 26.95 12.33 -38.12
CA GLY A 387 28.39 12.13 -37.89
C GLY A 387 28.78 11.76 -36.45
N VAL A 388 27.90 11.95 -35.46
CA VAL A 388 28.15 11.63 -34.06
C VAL A 388 27.74 10.18 -33.77
N ARG A 389 28.65 9.40 -33.20
CA ARG A 389 28.35 8.05 -32.72
C ARG A 389 27.57 8.12 -31.40
N VAL A 390 26.43 7.44 -31.34
CA VAL A 390 25.48 7.49 -30.22
C VAL A 390 25.00 6.10 -29.80
N VAL A 391 24.70 5.95 -28.51
CA VAL A 391 24.06 4.79 -27.90
C VAL A 391 22.56 5.08 -27.81
N ALA A 392 21.72 4.19 -28.34
CA ALA A 392 20.26 4.30 -28.29
C ALA A 392 19.75 3.70 -26.98
N ILE A 393 19.23 4.55 -26.09
CA ILE A 393 18.86 4.17 -24.72
C ILE A 393 17.34 4.25 -24.53
N ARG A 394 16.79 3.30 -23.78
CA ARG A 394 15.53 3.39 -23.05
C ARG A 394 15.84 3.32 -21.55
N ASP A 395 15.39 4.32 -20.82
CA ASP A 395 15.68 4.54 -19.41
C ASP A 395 14.41 4.23 -18.60
N PRO A 396 14.46 3.33 -17.60
CA PRO A 396 13.31 2.99 -16.77
C PRO A 396 12.81 4.14 -15.89
N HIS A 397 13.37 5.35 -15.99
CA HIS A 397 12.74 6.60 -15.54
C HIS A 397 11.70 7.17 -16.55
N GLY A 398 11.13 6.35 -17.43
CA GLY A 398 10.11 6.78 -18.39
C GLY A 398 10.64 7.64 -19.55
N LYS A 399 11.93 7.51 -19.91
CA LYS A 399 12.58 8.32 -20.95
C LYS A 399 13.28 7.47 -22.01
N GLN A 400 13.48 8.05 -23.19
CA GLN A 400 14.30 7.46 -24.25
C GLN A 400 15.10 8.56 -24.95
N TYR A 401 16.36 8.27 -25.25
CA TYR A 401 17.30 9.25 -25.79
C TYR A 401 18.46 8.58 -26.53
N PHE A 402 19.17 9.35 -27.34
CA PHE A 402 20.47 8.98 -27.89
C PHE A 402 21.56 9.65 -27.04
N GLN A 403 22.42 8.85 -26.40
CA GLN A 403 23.56 9.35 -25.63
C GLN A 403 24.82 9.33 -26.51
N PRO A 404 25.56 10.45 -26.67
CA PRO A 404 26.86 10.44 -27.36
C PRO A 404 27.81 9.42 -26.71
N VAL A 405 28.52 8.62 -27.52
CA VAL A 405 29.40 7.55 -27.01
C VAL A 405 30.44 8.08 -26.02
N SER A 406 31.07 9.22 -26.33
CA SER A 406 32.05 9.89 -25.48
C SER A 406 31.50 10.34 -24.11
N LYS A 407 30.17 10.45 -23.97
CA LYS A 407 29.48 10.74 -22.70
C LYS A 407 28.93 9.50 -22.03
N PHE A 408 28.53 8.49 -22.79
CA PHE A 408 28.16 7.19 -22.24
C PHE A 408 29.36 6.52 -21.56
N GLU A 409 30.53 6.52 -22.20
CA GLU A 409 31.77 5.93 -21.68
C GLU A 409 32.28 6.57 -20.37
N GLN A 410 31.85 7.79 -20.04
CA GLN A 410 32.21 8.47 -18.78
C GLN A 410 31.45 7.90 -17.56
N HIS A 411 30.28 7.30 -17.79
CA HIS A 411 29.35 6.85 -16.74
C HIS A 411 29.00 5.36 -16.85
N PHE A 412 29.46 4.66 -17.88
CA PHE A 412 29.26 3.22 -18.06
C PHE A 412 30.25 2.44 -17.17
N THR A 413 29.75 1.51 -16.36
CA THR A 413 30.60 0.70 -15.45
C THR A 413 31.36 -0.43 -16.17
N GLY A 414 31.09 -0.62 -17.46
CA GLY A 414 31.58 -1.77 -18.23
C GLY A 414 30.78 -3.05 -17.97
N GLU A 415 29.70 -2.98 -17.21
CA GLU A 415 28.86 -4.11 -16.85
C GLU A 415 27.61 -4.19 -17.74
N VAL A 416 27.35 -5.37 -18.30
CA VAL A 416 26.22 -5.62 -19.20
C VAL A 416 25.60 -6.99 -18.97
N ILE A 417 24.29 -7.09 -19.21
CA ILE A 417 23.54 -8.35 -19.28
C ILE A 417 23.04 -8.52 -20.70
N VAL A 418 23.52 -9.58 -21.35
CA VAL A 418 23.29 -9.86 -22.77
C VAL A 418 22.37 -11.09 -22.91
N PRO A 419 21.14 -10.94 -23.43
CA PRO A 419 20.32 -12.07 -23.86
C PRO A 419 21.02 -12.89 -24.95
N ARG A 420 20.87 -14.20 -24.90
CA ARG A 420 21.52 -15.20 -25.78
C ARG A 420 20.45 -16.14 -26.35
N ASN A 421 20.70 -16.63 -27.56
CA ASN A 421 19.83 -17.55 -28.29
C ASN A 421 18.39 -17.02 -28.47
N VAL A 422 18.25 -15.69 -28.59
CA VAL A 422 16.99 -15.00 -28.86
C VAL A 422 17.07 -14.25 -30.19
N SER A 423 15.92 -14.10 -30.85
CA SER A 423 15.73 -13.30 -32.05
C SER A 423 14.61 -12.29 -31.82
N VAL A 424 14.73 -11.10 -32.42
CA VAL A 424 13.66 -10.10 -32.40
C VAL A 424 12.64 -10.48 -33.49
N PRO A 425 11.35 -10.66 -33.16
CA PRO A 425 10.32 -10.88 -34.17
C PRO A 425 10.21 -9.68 -35.12
N ARG A 426 9.93 -9.93 -36.41
CA ARG A 426 9.51 -8.85 -37.30
C ARG A 426 8.12 -8.36 -36.86
N ARG A 427 8.04 -7.14 -36.32
CA ARG A 427 6.77 -6.43 -36.17
C ARG A 427 6.15 -6.28 -37.57
N LYS A 428 4.85 -6.58 -37.69
CA LYS A 428 4.07 -6.38 -38.92
C LYS A 428 3.71 -4.91 -39.08
#